data_AF-A0A661G9E4-F1
#
_entry.id   AF-A0A661G9E4-F1
#
_cell.length_a   1.000
_cell.length_b   1.000
_cell.length_c   1.000
_cell.angle_alpha   90.00
_cell.angle_beta   90.00
_cell.angle_gamma   90.00
#
_symmetry.space_group_name_H-M   'P 1'
#
loop_
_entity.id
_entity.type
_entity.pdbx_description
1 polymer ?
#
loop_
_entity_poly.entity_id
_entity_poly.type
_entity_poly.pdbx_seq_one_letter_code
_entity_poly.pdbx_strand_id
1 'polypeptide(L)'
;TETSEVAPTTEAVPVPVVVGTAGAAGPQGPPGPQGPPGPSGDSTIKGSVDYLMKFTAPTIGGKSQIFDDGNNIGIGTTEPKQRLEVNGNIQIHEQNSGVAGLMITQSSGETGYIMHNRASTLTIGAGSIDRITIDREGNVGIGVARPAHPMEMMSGAHVSAGGVWTNSSSRAKKENIAELTPEEALQALALLQPVQFNYKSDQRETYVGFIAEDVPDLVATSDRTGLSAMDIVAVLTKVVQAQQQQIEELEARLDSGN
;
A
#
# COMPACT_ATOMS: atom_id res chain seq x y z
N THR A 1 108.84 114.31 8.40
CA THR A 1 107.42 114.65 8.21
C THR A 1 106.68 113.36 7.90
N GLU A 2 106.60 112.46 8.88
CA GLU A 2 105.61 112.34 9.97
C GLU A 2 104.49 111.34 9.60
N THR A 3 104.69 110.13 10.15
CA THR A 3 103.73 109.15 10.69
C THR A 3 102.49 108.76 9.86
N SER A 4 102.56 107.54 9.31
CA SER A 4 101.43 106.71 8.91
C SER A 4 100.99 105.86 10.11
N GLU A 5 99.74 106.00 10.55
CA GLU A 5 99.15 105.21 11.64
C GLU A 5 97.94 104.40 11.13
N VAL A 6 97.88 103.16 11.61
CA VAL A 6 97.10 102.02 11.11
C VAL A 6 95.65 102.08 11.63
N ALA A 7 94.67 101.88 10.74
CA ALA A 7 93.27 101.68 11.11
C ALA A 7 92.96 100.18 11.37
N PRO A 8 92.15 99.82 12.39
CA PRO A 8 91.96 98.44 12.81
C PRO A 8 90.92 97.67 11.98
N THR A 9 91.21 96.39 11.71
CA THR A 9 90.29 95.39 11.17
C THR A 9 89.48 94.74 12.28
N THR A 10 88.15 94.80 12.20
CA THR A 10 87.24 94.12 13.15
C THR A 10 86.78 92.78 12.54
N GLU A 11 87.24 91.66 13.12
CA GLU A 11 86.74 90.31 12.83
C GLU A 11 85.31 90.13 13.34
N ALA A 12 84.43 89.56 12.52
CA ALA A 12 83.07 89.18 12.89
C ALA A 12 83.07 87.77 13.50
N VAL A 13 82.60 87.65 14.75
CA VAL A 13 82.44 86.38 15.48
C VAL A 13 81.19 85.63 14.97
N PRO A 14 81.28 84.36 14.57
CA PRO A 14 80.10 83.60 14.13
C PRO A 14 79.22 83.19 15.32
N VAL A 15 77.92 83.43 15.21
CA VAL A 15 76.90 83.05 16.22
C VAL A 15 76.55 81.57 16.08
N PRO A 16 76.63 80.73 17.13
CA PRO A 16 76.23 79.34 17.05
C PRO A 16 74.70 79.20 16.99
N VAL A 17 74.17 78.56 15.94
CA VAL A 17 72.74 78.22 15.86
C VAL A 17 72.51 76.92 16.63
N VAL A 18 71.87 77.02 17.80
CA VAL A 18 71.40 75.87 18.56
C VAL A 18 70.14 75.34 17.88
N VAL A 19 70.24 74.21 17.16
CA VAL A 19 69.07 73.47 16.69
C VAL A 19 68.49 72.71 17.88
N GLY A 20 67.34 73.16 18.39
CA GLY A 20 66.63 72.48 19.48
C GLY A 20 66.23 71.06 19.08
N THR A 21 66.38 70.11 20.00
CA THR A 21 65.92 68.72 19.83
C THR A 21 64.40 68.69 19.58
N ALA A 22 63.94 67.81 18.69
CA ALA A 22 62.50 67.60 18.48
C ALA A 22 61.80 67.27 19.81
N GLY A 23 60.68 67.93 20.10
CA GLY A 23 59.89 67.68 21.29
C GLY A 23 59.38 66.24 21.34
N ALA A 24 59.16 65.71 22.54
CA ALA A 24 58.60 64.38 22.75
C ALA A 24 57.30 64.20 21.95
N ALA A 25 57.07 63.01 21.40
CA ALA A 25 55.82 62.70 20.71
C ALA A 25 54.63 63.00 21.64
N GLY A 26 53.64 63.71 21.11
CA GLY A 26 52.43 64.04 21.87
C GLY A 26 51.70 62.78 22.36
N PRO A 27 50.90 62.88 23.42
CA PRO A 27 50.13 61.75 23.93
C PRO A 27 49.21 61.17 22.84
N GLN A 28 49.03 59.85 22.84
CA GLN A 28 48.09 59.17 21.93
C GLN A 28 46.69 59.77 22.10
N GLY A 29 46.05 60.14 21.00
CA GLY A 29 44.70 60.70 21.01
C GLY A 29 43.68 59.72 21.62
N PRO A 30 42.57 60.23 22.20
CA PRO A 30 41.53 59.37 22.76
C PRO A 30 40.98 58.41 21.70
N PRO A 31 40.55 57.19 22.09
CA PRO A 31 39.87 56.27 21.18
C PRO A 31 38.72 56.97 20.44
N GLY A 32 38.58 56.68 19.14
CA GLY A 32 37.49 57.24 18.33
C GLY A 32 36.11 56.85 18.88
N PRO A 33 35.05 57.60 18.52
CA PRO A 33 33.70 57.29 18.98
C PRO A 33 33.30 55.86 18.60
N GLN A 34 32.58 55.18 19.49
CA GLN A 34 32.03 53.85 19.22
C GLN A 34 31.23 53.88 17.92
N GLY A 35 31.49 52.94 17.01
CA GLY A 35 30.72 52.79 15.78
C GLY A 35 29.24 52.54 16.09
N PRO A 36 28.33 52.86 15.15
CA PRO A 36 26.91 52.60 15.36
C PRO A 36 26.69 51.11 15.67
N PRO A 37 25.72 50.76 16.55
CA PRO A 37 25.33 49.38 16.76
C PRO A 37 25.10 48.68 15.43
N GLY A 38 25.59 47.45 15.29
CA GLY A 38 25.28 46.63 14.12
C GLY A 38 23.76 46.48 13.93
N PRO A 39 23.29 46.16 12.72
CA PRO A 39 21.86 45.97 12.48
C PRO A 39 21.29 44.95 13.47
N SER A 40 20.14 45.28 14.07
CA SER A 40 19.41 44.32 14.90
C SER A 40 19.10 43.07 14.07
N GLY A 41 19.48 41.89 14.56
CA GLY A 41 19.07 40.63 13.93
C GLY A 41 17.55 40.50 13.91
N ASP A 42 17.00 39.82 12.90
CA ASP A 42 15.56 39.63 12.76
C ASP A 42 14.99 38.96 14.02
N SER A 43 14.15 39.69 14.76
CA SER A 43 13.59 39.26 16.05
C SER A 43 12.37 38.34 15.93
N THR A 44 11.96 38.00 14.70
CA THR A 44 10.75 37.21 14.44
C THR A 44 10.96 36.23 13.30
N ILE A 45 10.52 34.99 13.52
CA ILE A 45 10.44 33.95 12.50
C ILE A 45 9.21 34.24 11.63
N LYS A 46 9.41 34.53 10.33
CA LYS A 46 8.31 34.73 9.37
C LYS A 46 7.90 33.40 8.74
N GLY A 47 6.79 32.82 9.22
CA GLY A 47 6.19 31.60 8.67
C GLY A 47 5.01 31.86 7.74
N SER A 48 4.54 30.82 7.04
CA SER A 48 3.24 30.81 6.37
C SER A 48 2.20 30.15 7.28
N VAL A 49 1.04 30.78 7.46
CA VAL A 49 -0.07 30.23 8.27
C VAL A 49 -0.45 28.84 7.76
N ASP A 50 -0.70 27.91 8.68
CA ASP A 50 -1.08 26.51 8.41
C ASP A 50 -0.04 25.66 7.67
N TYR A 51 1.19 26.15 7.48
CA TYR A 51 2.29 25.35 6.95
C TYR A 51 3.37 25.14 8.00
N LEU A 52 3.88 23.92 8.06
CA LEU A 52 5.10 23.64 8.80
C LEU A 52 6.26 24.45 8.20
N MET A 53 7.10 25.04 9.05
CA MET A 53 8.30 25.75 8.61
C MET A 53 9.32 24.77 7.99
N LYS A 54 9.76 25.06 6.77
CA LYS A 54 10.88 24.37 6.11
C LYS A 54 12.08 25.30 5.99
N PHE A 55 13.25 24.88 6.46
CA PHE A 55 14.48 25.58 6.13
C PHE A 55 14.79 25.45 4.63
N THR A 56 14.99 26.58 3.98
CA THR A 56 15.45 26.69 2.59
C THR A 56 16.92 27.09 2.50
N ALA A 57 17.46 27.63 3.59
CA ALA A 57 18.88 27.80 3.87
C ALA A 57 19.12 27.67 5.39
N PRO A 58 20.38 27.61 5.89
CA PRO A 58 20.67 27.37 7.31
C PRO A 58 19.98 28.33 8.30
N THR A 59 19.64 29.54 7.83
CA THR A 59 18.98 30.58 8.63
C THR A 59 17.72 31.14 7.96
N ILE A 60 17.24 30.52 6.87
CA ILE A 60 16.10 31.02 6.08
C ILE A 60 14.96 30.01 6.13
N GLY A 61 13.84 30.42 6.72
CA GLY A 61 12.58 29.67 6.71
C GLY A 61 11.81 29.84 5.40
N GLY A 62 10.98 28.87 5.07
CA GLY A 62 10.12 28.84 3.90
C GLY A 62 8.93 27.91 4.10
N LYS A 63 8.07 27.87 3.08
CA LYS A 63 6.83 27.09 3.06
C LYS A 63 7.11 25.60 2.78
N SER A 64 6.60 24.70 3.62
CA SER A 64 6.68 23.26 3.36
C SER A 64 5.58 22.78 2.39
N GLN A 65 5.66 21.51 1.99
CA GLN A 65 4.57 20.83 1.27
C GLN A 65 3.47 20.31 2.22
N ILE A 66 3.68 20.43 3.54
CA ILE A 66 2.78 19.93 4.57
C ILE A 66 1.91 21.10 5.02
N PHE A 67 0.62 20.96 4.77
CA PHE A 67 -0.45 21.83 5.25
C PHE A 67 -1.11 21.18 6.47
N ASP A 68 -1.31 21.95 7.53
CA ASP A 68 -1.94 21.53 8.78
C ASP A 68 -3.02 22.57 9.13
N ASP A 69 -4.30 22.21 8.93
CA ASP A 69 -5.44 23.09 9.22
C ASP A 69 -5.89 23.05 10.70
N GLY A 70 -5.10 22.41 11.56
CA GLY A 70 -5.40 22.14 12.97
C GLY A 70 -6.25 20.88 13.20
N ASN A 71 -6.85 20.30 12.15
CA ASN A 71 -7.63 19.06 12.21
C ASN A 71 -7.03 17.94 11.33
N ASN A 72 -6.50 18.28 10.17
CA ASN A 72 -6.06 17.39 9.12
C ASN A 72 -4.69 17.84 8.55
N ILE A 73 -3.91 16.86 8.12
CA ILE A 73 -2.64 17.08 7.43
C ILE A 73 -2.82 16.82 5.92
N GLY A 74 -2.52 17.82 5.10
CA GLY A 74 -2.37 17.69 3.65
C GLY A 74 -0.90 17.66 3.24
N ILE A 75 -0.51 16.73 2.37
CA ILE A 75 0.79 16.77 1.68
C ILE A 75 0.52 17.03 0.20
N GLY A 76 0.90 18.22 -0.28
CA GLY A 76 0.61 18.66 -1.66
C GLY A 76 -0.86 19.05 -1.91
N THR A 77 -1.65 19.21 -0.86
CA THR A 77 -3.03 19.73 -0.89
C THR A 77 -3.27 20.67 0.29
N THR A 78 -4.14 21.68 0.11
CA THR A 78 -4.55 22.65 1.14
C THR A 78 -5.98 22.48 1.59
N GLU A 79 -6.69 21.51 1.03
CA GLU A 79 -8.09 21.21 1.37
C GLU A 79 -8.22 19.72 1.72
N PRO A 80 -7.46 19.21 2.71
CA PRO A 80 -7.53 17.81 3.08
C PRO A 80 -8.93 17.45 3.61
N LYS A 81 -9.52 16.38 3.08
CA LYS A 81 -10.87 15.89 3.43
C LYS A 81 -10.85 14.78 4.50
N GLN A 82 -9.66 14.37 4.92
CA GLN A 82 -9.42 13.33 5.92
C GLN A 82 -8.15 13.66 6.71
N ARG A 83 -7.94 12.97 7.85
CA ARG A 83 -6.85 13.27 8.80
C ARG A 83 -5.46 13.35 8.17
N LEU A 84 -5.20 12.53 7.15
CA LEU A 84 -4.00 12.61 6.31
C LEU A 84 -4.40 12.45 4.85
N GLU A 85 -4.18 13.47 4.03
CA GLU A 85 -4.38 13.42 2.59
C GLU A 85 -3.08 13.72 1.84
N VAL A 86 -2.73 12.89 0.87
CA VAL A 86 -1.55 13.08 0.02
C VAL A 86 -2.01 13.24 -1.41
N ASN A 87 -1.71 14.38 -2.03
CA ASN A 87 -1.90 14.59 -3.46
C ASN A 87 -0.70 14.03 -4.22
N GLY A 88 -0.68 12.71 -4.39
CA GLY A 88 0.42 11.99 -5.04
C GLY A 88 0.52 10.53 -4.59
N ASN A 89 1.59 9.86 -5.00
CA ASN A 89 1.87 8.46 -4.62
C ASN A 89 2.54 8.39 -3.24
N ILE A 90 2.21 7.34 -2.47
CA ILE A 90 2.86 7.02 -1.19
C ILE A 90 3.67 5.75 -1.36
N GLN A 91 4.97 5.80 -1.06
CA GLN A 91 5.82 4.61 -0.94
C GLN A 91 5.99 4.26 0.54
N ILE A 92 5.51 3.08 0.93
CA ILE A 92 5.78 2.50 2.26
C ILE A 92 6.95 1.54 2.08
N HIS A 93 8.11 1.92 2.60
CA HIS A 93 9.35 1.14 2.53
C HIS A 93 9.93 1.02 3.92
N GLU A 94 10.34 -0.21 4.27
CA GLU A 94 11.00 -0.52 5.52
C GLU A 94 12.36 -1.14 5.18
N GLN A 95 13.44 -0.63 5.80
CA GLN A 95 14.83 -0.95 5.41
C GLN A 95 15.45 -2.13 6.16
N ASN A 96 14.89 -2.53 7.31
CA ASN A 96 15.58 -3.39 8.30
C ASN A 96 14.83 -4.69 8.68
N SER A 97 13.52 -4.67 8.64
CA SER A 97 12.54 -5.70 9.03
C SER A 97 12.06 -6.58 7.85
N GLY A 98 12.23 -6.15 6.60
CA GLY A 98 11.86 -6.94 5.40
C GLY A 98 10.34 -7.14 5.23
N VAL A 99 9.55 -6.41 6.02
CA VAL A 99 8.09 -6.34 5.93
C VAL A 99 7.71 -4.86 5.92
N ALA A 100 6.96 -4.45 4.91
CA ALA A 100 6.51 -3.07 4.76
C ALA A 100 5.04 -3.04 4.36
N GLY A 101 4.28 -2.09 4.90
CA GLY A 101 2.88 -1.93 4.53
C GLY A 101 2.06 -1.12 5.53
N LEU A 102 0.75 -1.22 5.38
CA LEU A 102 -0.24 -0.45 6.12
C LEU A 102 -0.85 -1.31 7.23
N MET A 103 -0.80 -0.80 8.47
CA MET A 103 -1.54 -1.35 9.60
C MET A 103 -2.86 -0.58 9.77
N ILE A 104 -3.94 -1.31 10.02
CA ILE A 104 -5.28 -0.77 10.23
C ILE A 104 -5.75 -1.27 11.59
N THR A 105 -5.69 -0.41 12.61
CA THR A 105 -6.01 -0.77 13.99
C THR A 105 -7.32 -0.10 14.41
N GLN A 106 -8.23 -0.89 14.97
CA GLN A 106 -9.49 -0.40 15.53
C GLN A 106 -9.31 0.05 16.99
N SER A 107 -10.30 0.77 17.54
CA SER A 107 -10.29 1.21 18.94
C SER A 107 -10.26 0.07 19.95
N SER A 108 -10.68 -1.14 19.54
CA SER A 108 -10.56 -2.38 20.32
C SER A 108 -9.12 -2.91 20.42
N GLY A 109 -8.19 -2.37 19.63
CA GLY A 109 -6.82 -2.87 19.48
C GLY A 109 -6.65 -3.96 18.43
N GLU A 110 -7.76 -4.47 17.86
CA GLU A 110 -7.70 -5.41 16.75
C GLU A 110 -7.08 -4.76 15.52
N THR A 111 -6.18 -5.48 14.86
CA THR A 111 -5.42 -4.95 13.72
C THR A 111 -5.58 -5.86 12.49
N GLY A 112 -5.88 -5.23 11.37
CA GLY A 112 -5.71 -5.76 10.03
C GLY A 112 -4.55 -5.09 9.31
N TYR A 113 -4.13 -5.63 8.17
CA TYR A 113 -3.00 -5.09 7.43
C TYR A 113 -3.03 -5.40 5.94
N ILE A 114 -2.30 -4.58 5.18
CA ILE A 114 -1.90 -4.83 3.80
C ILE A 114 -0.38 -4.73 3.76
N MET A 115 0.32 -5.85 3.54
CA MET A 115 1.77 -5.95 3.74
C MET A 115 2.46 -6.63 2.59
N HIS A 116 3.63 -6.13 2.22
CA HIS A 116 4.63 -6.88 1.47
C HIS A 116 5.55 -7.60 2.45
N ASN A 117 5.62 -8.93 2.36
CA ASN A 117 6.34 -9.81 3.29
C ASN A 117 7.69 -10.30 2.74
N ARG A 118 8.53 -10.85 3.62
CA ARG A 118 9.88 -11.37 3.28
C ARG A 118 9.89 -12.46 2.20
N ALA A 119 8.78 -13.18 2.02
CA ALA A 119 8.62 -14.17 0.97
C ALA A 119 8.32 -13.55 -0.41
N SER A 120 8.43 -12.23 -0.56
CA SER A 120 8.01 -11.47 -1.76
C SER A 120 6.52 -11.67 -2.06
N THR A 121 5.71 -11.80 -1.00
CA THR A 121 4.26 -11.93 -1.10
C THR A 121 3.59 -10.63 -0.72
N LEU A 122 2.47 -10.32 -1.37
CA LEU A 122 1.54 -9.30 -0.93
C LEU A 122 0.42 -9.99 -0.13
N THR A 123 0.22 -9.58 1.12
CA THR A 123 -0.81 -10.18 1.97
C THR A 123 -1.80 -9.16 2.52
N ILE A 124 -3.04 -9.61 2.67
CA ILE A 124 -4.09 -8.92 3.41
C ILE A 124 -4.44 -9.81 4.59
N GLY A 125 -4.33 -9.30 5.81
CA GLY A 125 -4.53 -10.09 7.02
C GLY A 125 -5.35 -9.40 8.09
N ALA A 126 -5.83 -10.21 9.03
CA ALA A 126 -6.61 -9.78 10.19
C ALA A 126 -6.38 -10.75 11.35
N GLY A 127 -6.22 -10.22 12.57
CA GLY A 127 -5.93 -11.03 13.74
C GLY A 127 -4.59 -11.76 13.64
N SER A 128 -3.58 -11.11 13.04
CA SER A 128 -2.24 -11.68 12.80
C SER A 128 -2.21 -12.91 11.89
N ILE A 129 -3.27 -13.12 11.08
CA ILE A 129 -3.36 -14.23 10.12
C ILE A 129 -3.50 -13.64 8.71
N ASP A 130 -2.67 -14.10 7.78
CA ASP A 130 -2.82 -13.82 6.34
C ASP A 130 -4.13 -14.45 5.84
N ARG A 131 -5.07 -13.62 5.37
CA ARG A 131 -6.37 -14.04 4.85
C ARG A 131 -6.34 -14.16 3.34
N ILE A 132 -5.63 -13.27 2.66
CA ILE A 132 -5.35 -13.33 1.23
C ILE A 132 -3.84 -13.20 1.07
N THR A 133 -3.26 -14.09 0.27
CA THR A 133 -1.86 -14.04 -0.12
C THR A 133 -1.78 -14.01 -1.64
N ILE A 134 -1.00 -13.09 -2.19
CA ILE A 134 -0.54 -13.13 -3.57
C ILE A 134 0.95 -13.45 -3.51
N ASP A 135 1.35 -14.59 -4.05
CA ASP A 135 2.75 -14.98 -4.08
C ASP A 135 3.51 -14.27 -5.21
N ARG A 136 4.84 -14.48 -5.26
CA ARG A 136 5.71 -13.85 -6.26
C ARG A 136 5.46 -14.36 -7.69
N GLU A 137 4.84 -15.52 -7.83
CA GLU A 137 4.42 -16.10 -9.10
C GLU A 137 3.05 -15.54 -9.57
N GLY A 138 2.34 -14.82 -8.70
CA GLY A 138 1.03 -14.22 -8.97
C GLY A 138 -0.15 -15.12 -8.60
N ASN A 139 0.10 -16.25 -7.93
CA ASN A 139 -0.96 -17.12 -7.44
C ASN A 139 -1.65 -16.50 -6.22
N VAL A 140 -2.96 -16.69 -6.11
CA VAL A 140 -3.77 -16.13 -5.02
C VAL A 140 -4.26 -17.22 -4.07
N GLY A 141 -3.82 -17.16 -2.81
CA GLY A 141 -4.30 -18.01 -1.73
C GLY A 141 -5.33 -17.30 -0.87
N ILE A 142 -6.53 -17.87 -0.70
CA ILE A 142 -7.55 -17.41 0.26
C ILE A 142 -7.47 -18.31 1.50
N GLY A 143 -6.83 -17.80 2.54
CA GLY A 143 -6.44 -18.53 3.74
C GLY A 143 -5.24 -19.46 3.52
N VAL A 144 -4.62 -19.45 2.35
CA VAL A 144 -3.47 -20.29 2.01
C VAL A 144 -2.24 -19.40 1.83
N ALA A 145 -1.22 -19.58 2.68
CA ALA A 145 -0.01 -18.76 2.64
C ALA A 145 0.92 -19.05 1.46
N ARG A 146 0.81 -20.26 0.88
CA ARG A 146 1.66 -20.74 -0.23
C ARG A 146 0.79 -21.50 -1.23
N PRO A 147 -0.04 -20.78 -2.03
CA PRO A 147 -0.90 -21.42 -3.02
C PRO A 147 -0.06 -22.24 -4.02
N ALA A 148 -0.50 -23.47 -4.31
CA ALA A 148 0.13 -24.34 -5.31
C ALA A 148 -0.55 -24.22 -6.69
N HIS A 149 -1.64 -23.45 -6.76
CA HIS A 149 -2.48 -23.26 -7.94
C HIS A 149 -2.72 -21.77 -8.16
N PRO A 150 -3.04 -21.31 -9.40
CA PRO A 150 -3.34 -19.92 -9.71
C PRO A 150 -4.30 -19.23 -8.73
N MET A 151 -5.29 -19.98 -8.24
CA MET A 151 -6.10 -19.58 -7.10
C MET A 151 -6.38 -20.80 -6.22
N GLU A 152 -6.19 -20.69 -4.92
CA GLU A 152 -6.41 -21.78 -3.96
C GLU A 152 -7.10 -21.28 -2.69
N MET A 153 -8.16 -21.98 -2.27
CA MET A 153 -8.86 -21.71 -1.02
C MET A 153 -8.38 -22.66 0.09
N MET A 154 -8.46 -22.22 1.34
CA MET A 154 -8.16 -23.02 2.54
C MET A 154 -8.98 -24.31 2.63
N SER A 155 -10.18 -24.33 2.02
CA SER A 155 -11.00 -25.54 1.89
C SER A 155 -10.32 -26.64 1.05
N GLY A 156 -9.33 -26.27 0.24
CA GLY A 156 -8.62 -27.10 -0.75
C GLY A 156 -9.18 -27.00 -2.17
N ALA A 157 -10.25 -26.23 -2.38
CA ALA A 157 -10.76 -25.96 -3.72
C ALA A 157 -9.83 -24.97 -4.44
N HIS A 158 -9.63 -25.14 -5.74
CA HIS A 158 -8.65 -24.34 -6.49
C HIS A 158 -9.01 -24.21 -7.96
N VAL A 159 -8.40 -23.24 -8.64
CA VAL A 159 -8.45 -23.09 -10.10
C VAL A 159 -7.23 -23.77 -10.69
N SER A 160 -7.43 -24.68 -11.66
CA SER A 160 -6.33 -25.32 -12.38
C SER A 160 -5.58 -24.34 -13.29
N ALA A 161 -4.42 -24.73 -13.80
CA ALA A 161 -3.68 -23.91 -14.77
C ALA A 161 -4.49 -23.56 -16.04
N GLY A 162 -5.48 -24.38 -16.40
CA GLY A 162 -6.39 -24.14 -17.53
C GLY A 162 -7.62 -23.27 -17.19
N GLY A 163 -7.73 -22.76 -15.95
CA GLY A 163 -8.86 -21.92 -15.53
C GLY A 163 -10.09 -22.69 -15.04
N VAL A 164 -9.99 -24.00 -14.81
CA VAL A 164 -11.12 -24.83 -14.35
C VAL A 164 -11.16 -24.88 -12.83
N TRP A 165 -12.32 -24.60 -12.23
CA TRP A 165 -12.53 -24.78 -10.81
C TRP A 165 -12.57 -26.27 -10.43
N THR A 166 -11.80 -26.64 -9.40
CA THR A 166 -11.68 -28.00 -8.88
C THR A 166 -12.10 -28.04 -7.42
N ASN A 167 -13.14 -28.80 -7.12
CA ASN A 167 -13.66 -28.95 -5.76
C ASN A 167 -12.72 -29.80 -4.91
N SER A 168 -12.52 -29.41 -3.65
CA SER A 168 -11.90 -30.30 -2.66
C SER A 168 -12.86 -31.43 -2.30
N SER A 169 -12.52 -32.66 -2.68
CA SER A 169 -13.37 -33.84 -2.46
C SER A 169 -12.53 -35.02 -1.96
N SER A 170 -12.27 -35.07 -0.65
CA SER A 170 -11.58 -36.18 0.01
C SER A 170 -12.50 -36.82 1.05
N ARG A 171 -12.43 -38.16 1.20
CA ARG A 171 -13.10 -38.87 2.30
C ARG A 171 -12.67 -38.32 3.67
N ALA A 172 -11.43 -37.84 3.82
CA ALA A 172 -10.96 -37.23 5.06
C ALA A 172 -11.63 -35.89 5.40
N LYS A 173 -12.35 -35.29 4.43
CA LYS A 173 -13.07 -34.02 4.58
C LYS A 173 -14.59 -34.20 4.51
N LYS A 174 -15.08 -35.45 4.50
CA LYS A 174 -16.49 -35.79 4.34
C LYS A 174 -16.91 -36.77 5.43
N GLU A 175 -18.10 -36.57 5.96
CA GLU A 175 -18.75 -37.45 6.94
C GLU A 175 -20.15 -37.81 6.46
N ASN A 176 -20.80 -38.78 7.11
CA ASN A 176 -22.16 -39.23 6.77
C ASN A 176 -22.32 -39.62 5.28
N ILE A 177 -21.29 -40.27 4.72
CA ILE A 177 -21.26 -40.69 3.32
C ILE A 177 -22.22 -41.87 3.13
N ALA A 178 -23.35 -41.63 2.47
CA ALA A 178 -24.33 -42.63 2.06
C ALA A 178 -24.42 -42.72 0.52
N GLU A 179 -24.99 -43.81 0.02
CA GLU A 179 -25.25 -43.99 -1.40
C GLU A 179 -26.48 -43.16 -1.82
N LEU A 180 -26.40 -42.50 -2.98
CA LEU A 180 -27.56 -41.91 -3.65
C LEU A 180 -28.36 -43.04 -4.33
N THR A 181 -29.63 -43.21 -3.97
CA THR A 181 -30.45 -44.30 -4.52
C THR A 181 -30.90 -44.02 -5.96
N PRO A 182 -31.19 -45.06 -6.77
CA PRO A 182 -31.80 -44.88 -8.10
C PRO A 182 -33.11 -44.08 -8.04
N GLU A 183 -33.96 -44.35 -7.06
CA GLU A 183 -35.26 -43.71 -6.90
C GLU A 183 -35.13 -42.21 -6.67
N GLU A 184 -34.25 -41.80 -5.75
CA GLU A 184 -33.94 -40.38 -5.49
C GLU A 184 -33.38 -39.69 -6.73
N ALA A 185 -32.44 -40.33 -7.42
CA ALA A 185 -31.81 -39.76 -8.61
C ALA A 185 -32.80 -39.60 -9.77
N LEU A 186 -33.66 -40.59 -10.00
CA LEU A 186 -34.69 -40.55 -11.04
C LEU A 186 -35.77 -39.50 -10.74
N GLN A 187 -36.20 -39.39 -9.48
CA GLN A 187 -37.12 -38.34 -9.05
C GLN A 187 -36.51 -36.95 -9.26
N ALA A 188 -35.24 -36.77 -8.91
CA ALA A 188 -34.55 -35.51 -9.11
C ALA A 188 -34.45 -35.17 -10.61
N LEU A 189 -34.05 -36.13 -11.45
CA LEU A 189 -33.96 -35.93 -12.89
C LEU A 189 -35.30 -35.55 -13.53
N ALA A 190 -36.41 -36.17 -13.10
CA ALA A 190 -37.73 -35.86 -13.63
C ALA A 190 -38.16 -34.40 -13.42
N LEU A 191 -37.58 -33.73 -12.42
CA LEU A 191 -37.84 -32.34 -12.07
C LEU A 191 -36.77 -31.37 -12.60
N LEU A 192 -35.68 -31.87 -13.20
CA LEU A 192 -34.69 -31.03 -13.85
C LEU A 192 -35.22 -30.50 -15.19
N GLN A 193 -35.66 -29.25 -15.20
CA GLN A 193 -36.15 -28.57 -16.40
C GLN A 193 -35.14 -27.52 -16.90
N PRO A 194 -34.41 -27.78 -18.00
CA PRO A 194 -33.50 -26.81 -18.57
C PRO A 194 -34.25 -25.58 -19.10
N VAL A 195 -33.67 -24.40 -18.90
CA VAL A 195 -34.17 -23.11 -19.38
C VAL A 195 -33.09 -22.36 -20.14
N GLN A 196 -33.51 -21.39 -20.94
CA GLN A 196 -32.65 -20.37 -21.53
C GLN A 196 -32.82 -19.05 -20.79
N PHE A 197 -31.72 -18.35 -20.52
CA PHE A 197 -31.77 -17.09 -19.80
C PHE A 197 -30.60 -16.17 -20.17
N ASN A 198 -30.73 -14.90 -19.84
CA ASN A 198 -29.63 -13.93 -19.82
C ASN A 198 -29.45 -13.44 -18.38
N TYR A 199 -28.22 -13.11 -17.97
CA TYR A 199 -28.03 -12.45 -16.68
C TYR A 199 -28.51 -11.00 -16.76
N LYS A 200 -29.10 -10.48 -15.68
CA LYS A 200 -29.56 -9.07 -15.66
C LYS A 200 -28.41 -8.07 -15.93
N SER A 201 -27.20 -8.40 -15.48
CA SER A 201 -25.97 -7.63 -15.70
C SER A 201 -25.36 -7.82 -17.08
N ASP A 202 -25.72 -8.88 -17.80
CA ASP A 202 -25.26 -9.14 -19.16
C ASP A 202 -26.39 -9.73 -20.03
N GLN A 203 -27.06 -8.82 -20.74
CA GLN A 203 -28.17 -9.16 -21.64
C GLN A 203 -27.71 -9.54 -23.04
N ARG A 204 -26.39 -9.55 -23.31
CA ARG A 204 -25.83 -9.81 -24.65
C ARG A 204 -25.66 -11.29 -24.94
N GLU A 205 -25.44 -12.09 -23.91
CA GLU A 205 -25.15 -13.53 -24.05
C GLU A 205 -26.30 -14.36 -23.50
N THR A 206 -26.83 -15.28 -24.30
CA THR A 206 -27.86 -16.24 -23.87
C THR A 206 -27.21 -17.52 -23.39
N TYR A 207 -27.62 -17.95 -22.20
CA TYR A 207 -27.12 -19.14 -21.53
C TYR A 207 -28.21 -20.21 -21.48
N VAL A 208 -27.77 -21.47 -21.34
CA VAL A 208 -28.62 -22.62 -21.01
C VAL A 208 -28.26 -23.08 -19.62
N GLY A 209 -29.25 -23.41 -18.80
CA GLY A 209 -29.02 -23.93 -17.45
C GLY A 209 -30.32 -24.24 -16.74
N PHE A 210 -30.31 -24.08 -15.42
CA PHE A 210 -31.47 -24.31 -14.55
C PHE A 210 -31.66 -23.13 -13.61
N ILE A 211 -32.85 -23.00 -13.04
CA ILE A 211 -33.17 -22.02 -11.99
C ILE A 211 -33.08 -22.71 -10.64
N ALA A 212 -32.30 -22.15 -9.71
CA ALA A 212 -32.02 -22.78 -8.42
C ALA A 212 -33.27 -22.98 -7.57
N GLU A 213 -34.29 -22.14 -7.74
CA GLU A 213 -35.60 -22.21 -7.08
C GLU A 213 -36.56 -23.23 -7.71
N ASP A 214 -36.31 -23.69 -8.94
CA ASP A 214 -37.23 -24.57 -9.68
C ASP A 214 -36.77 -26.03 -9.71
N VAL A 215 -35.53 -26.31 -9.29
CA VAL A 215 -34.96 -27.67 -9.25
C VAL A 215 -35.14 -28.35 -7.88
N PRO A 216 -34.89 -29.67 -7.76
CA PRO A 216 -34.87 -30.38 -6.46
C PRO A 216 -33.75 -29.91 -5.51
N ASP A 217 -33.96 -30.13 -4.21
CA ASP A 217 -32.97 -29.80 -3.16
C ASP A 217 -31.60 -30.48 -3.39
N LEU A 218 -31.58 -31.65 -4.03
CA LEU A 218 -30.35 -32.43 -4.26
C LEU A 218 -29.33 -31.70 -5.14
N VAL A 219 -29.74 -30.72 -5.93
CA VAL A 219 -28.89 -30.02 -6.91
C VAL A 219 -28.86 -28.50 -6.73
N ALA A 220 -29.50 -28.00 -5.68
CA ALA A 220 -29.53 -26.58 -5.33
C ALA A 220 -28.89 -26.34 -3.96
N THR A 221 -28.31 -25.15 -3.79
CA THR A 221 -27.89 -24.68 -2.47
C THR A 221 -29.09 -24.54 -1.54
N SER A 222 -28.86 -24.61 -0.23
CA SER A 222 -29.93 -24.57 0.78
C SER A 222 -30.73 -23.26 0.77
N ASP A 223 -30.12 -22.15 0.33
CA ASP A 223 -30.77 -20.86 0.17
C ASP A 223 -31.51 -20.73 -1.18
N ARG A 224 -31.41 -21.75 -2.04
CA ARG A 224 -32.06 -21.86 -3.35
C ARG A 224 -31.63 -20.77 -4.33
N THR A 225 -30.43 -20.22 -4.18
CA THR A 225 -29.90 -19.17 -5.10
C THR A 225 -28.71 -19.62 -5.94
N GLY A 226 -28.18 -20.82 -5.70
CA GLY A 226 -27.01 -21.37 -6.37
C GLY A 226 -27.20 -22.81 -6.82
N LEU A 227 -26.45 -23.19 -7.85
CA LEU A 227 -26.38 -24.54 -8.39
C LEU A 227 -24.92 -24.98 -8.49
N SER A 228 -24.68 -26.25 -8.19
CA SER A 228 -23.39 -26.91 -8.42
C SER A 228 -23.52 -27.86 -9.61
N ALA A 229 -22.69 -27.66 -10.63
CA ALA A 229 -22.65 -28.56 -11.77
C ALA A 229 -22.31 -30.01 -11.34
N MET A 230 -21.50 -30.17 -10.28
CA MET A 230 -21.13 -31.49 -9.76
C MET A 230 -22.31 -32.25 -9.15
N ASP A 231 -23.29 -31.54 -8.57
CA ASP A 231 -24.44 -32.18 -7.94
C ASP A 231 -25.36 -32.76 -9.01
N ILE A 232 -25.57 -31.99 -10.10
CA ILE A 232 -26.29 -32.44 -11.29
C ILE A 232 -25.57 -33.64 -11.93
N VAL A 233 -24.24 -33.55 -12.10
CA VAL A 233 -23.44 -34.67 -12.65
C VAL A 233 -23.55 -35.92 -11.77
N ALA A 234 -23.59 -35.80 -10.44
CA ALA A 234 -23.77 -36.93 -9.54
C ALA A 234 -25.14 -37.60 -9.73
N VAL A 235 -26.22 -36.81 -9.81
CA VAL A 235 -27.58 -37.30 -10.10
C VAL A 235 -27.62 -38.02 -11.44
N LEU A 236 -27.14 -37.37 -12.50
CA LEU A 236 -27.13 -37.96 -13.85
C LEU A 236 -26.30 -39.25 -13.91
N THR A 237 -25.17 -39.31 -13.18
CA THR A 237 -24.35 -40.52 -13.10
C THR A 237 -25.14 -41.68 -12.50
N LYS A 238 -25.87 -41.45 -11.40
CA LYS A 238 -26.67 -42.51 -10.77
C LYS A 238 -27.85 -42.94 -11.65
N VAL A 239 -28.49 -42.01 -12.36
CA VAL A 239 -29.53 -42.36 -13.33
C VAL A 239 -28.98 -43.22 -14.46
N VAL A 240 -27.84 -42.86 -15.04
CA VAL A 240 -27.22 -43.64 -16.12
C VAL A 240 -26.86 -45.05 -15.63
N GLN A 241 -26.35 -45.18 -14.41
CA GLN A 241 -26.10 -46.49 -13.80
C GLN A 241 -27.38 -47.33 -13.67
N ALA A 242 -28.48 -46.72 -13.20
CA ALA A 242 -29.76 -47.41 -13.07
C ALA A 242 -30.34 -47.82 -14.44
N GLN A 243 -30.21 -46.96 -15.45
CA GLN A 243 -30.62 -47.27 -16.82
C GLN A 243 -29.81 -48.42 -17.41
N GLN A 244 -28.49 -48.45 -17.18
CA GLN A 244 -27.64 -49.54 -17.65
C GLN A 244 -28.05 -50.90 -17.04
N GLN A 245 -28.37 -50.92 -15.75
CA GLN A 245 -28.88 -52.13 -15.09
C GLN A 245 -30.22 -52.59 -15.69
N GLN A 246 -31.15 -51.67 -15.96
CA GLN A 246 -32.43 -52.01 -16.59
C GLN A 246 -32.25 -52.57 -18.01
N ILE A 247 -31.28 -52.06 -18.78
CA ILE A 247 -30.98 -52.58 -20.12
C ILE A 247 -30.48 -54.02 -20.02
N GLU A 248 -29.54 -54.31 -19.13
CA GLU A 248 -29.01 -55.67 -18.92
C GLU A 248 -30.09 -56.67 -18.48
N GLU A 249 -31.00 -56.24 -17.59
CA GLU A 249 -32.13 -57.06 -17.15
C GLU A 249 -33.12 -57.33 -18.30
N LEU A 250 -33.35 -56.35 -19.19
CA LEU A 250 -34.19 -56.52 -20.36
C LEU A 250 -33.56 -57.46 -21.39
N GLU A 251 -32.25 -57.35 -21.64
CA GLU A 251 -31.52 -58.24 -22.55
C GLU A 251 -31.55 -59.70 -22.05
N ALA A 252 -31.28 -59.93 -20.77
CA ALA A 252 -31.34 -61.28 -20.19
C ALA A 252 -32.74 -61.91 -20.27
N ARG A 253 -33.80 -61.10 -20.14
CA ARG A 253 -35.19 -61.55 -20.32
C ARG A 253 -35.51 -61.89 -21.77
N LEU A 254 -34.94 -61.18 -22.73
CA LEU A 254 -35.10 -61.49 -24.15
C LEU A 254 -34.37 -62.78 -24.52
N ASP A 255 -33.16 -62.99 -23.99
CA ASP A 255 -32.36 -64.19 -24.24
C ASP A 255 -32.94 -65.46 -23.60
N SER A 256 -33.61 -65.33 -22.45
CA SER A 256 -34.27 -66.46 -21.78
C SER A 256 -35.67 -66.78 -22.32
N GLY A 257 -36.23 -65.90 -23.15
CA GLY A 257 -37.55 -66.06 -23.78
C GLY A 257 -37.53 -66.66 -25.19
N ASN A 258 -36.34 -67.00 -25.71
CA ASN A 258 -36.10 -67.58 -27.04
C ASN A 258 -35.52 -69.01 -26.91
#